data_AF-A0A2H6J8V7-F1
#
_entry.id   AF-A0A2H6J8V7-F1
#
_cell.length_a   1.000
_cell.length_b   1.000
_cell.length_c   1.000
_cell.angle_alpha   90.00
_cell.angle_beta   90.00
_cell.angle_gamma   90.00
#
_symmetry.space_group_name_H-M   'P 1'
#
loop_
_entity.id
_entity.type
_entity.pdbx_description
1 polymer ?
#
loop_
_entity_poly.entity_id
_entity_poly.type
_entity_poly.pdbx_seq_one_letter_code
_entity_poly.pdbx_strand_id
1 'polypeptide(L)' 'MASFVKRKGLHGRVVRQARIERKGWPRQYATFDTKAEAEGWATTIESEMLWGVFVSRKGRSGYASQRPHR' A
#
# COMPACT_ATOMS: atom_id res chain seq x y z
N MET A 1 0.64 -5.30 11.08
CA MET A 1 1.68 -4.28 10.98
C MET A 1 2.05 -4.10 9.52
N ALA A 2 2.24 -2.85 9.11
CA ALA A 2 2.72 -2.53 7.77
C ALA A 2 4.19 -2.97 7.58
N SER A 3 4.47 -3.63 6.47
CA SER A 3 5.80 -4.06 6.04
C SER A 3 6.14 -3.43 4.69
N PHE A 4 7.37 -2.92 4.54
CA PHE A 4 7.82 -2.28 3.30
C PHE A 4 8.87 -3.14 2.61
N VAL A 5 8.60 -3.56 1.38
CA VAL A 5 9.50 -4.37 0.55
C VAL A 5 10.01 -3.51 -0.60
N LYS A 6 11.33 -3.40 -0.74
CA LYS A 6 11.93 -2.76 -1.93
C LYS A 6 11.88 -3.76 -3.09
N ARG A 7 11.30 -3.34 -4.22
CA ARG A 7 11.25 -4.13 -5.46
C ARG A 7 11.92 -3.36 -6.59
N LYS A 8 12.58 -4.09 -7.48
CA LYS A 8 13.10 -3.54 -8.74
C LYS A 8 11.95 -3.58 -9.75
N GLY A 9 11.40 -2.41 -10.09
CA GLY A 9 10.32 -2.25 -11.06
C GLY A 9 10.80 -2.45 -12.51
N LEU A 10 9.85 -2.45 -13.44
CA LEU A 10 10.02 -2.88 -14.85
C LEU A 10 11.02 -2.05 -15.68
N HIS A 11 11.59 -0.96 -15.16
CA HIS A 11 12.58 -0.13 -15.85
C HIS A 11 13.83 0.15 -15.00
N GLY A 12 14.20 -0.75 -14.08
CA GLY A 12 15.34 -0.55 -13.18
C GLY A 12 15.09 0.48 -12.07
N ARG A 13 13.89 1.06 -11.99
CA ARG A 13 13.47 1.93 -10.88
C ARG A 13 13.22 1.11 -9.62
N VAL A 14 13.75 1.56 -8.50
CA VAL A 14 13.47 0.96 -7.19
C VAL A 14 12.13 1.49 -6.71
N VAL A 15 11.15 0.60 -6.60
CA VAL A 15 9.84 0.90 -6.03
C VAL A 15 9.73 0.33 -4.62
N ARG A 16 8.93 0.96 -3.77
CA ARG A 16 8.63 0.51 -2.40
C ARG A 16 7.22 -0.06 -2.35
N GLN A 17 7.11 -1.35 -2.10
CA GLN A 17 5.85 -2.02 -1.88
C GLN A 17 5.50 -2.00 -0.39
N ALA A 18 4.43 -1.29 -0.01
CA ALA A 18 3.81 -1.40 1.31
C ALA A 18 2.85 -2.60 1.34
N ARG A 19 2.94 -3.39 2.41
CA ARG A 19 2.12 -4.58 2.66
C ARG A 19 1.52 -4.48 4.05
N ILE A 20 0.21 -4.49 4.14
CA ILE A 20 -0.50 -4.44 5.42
C ILE A 20 -1.12 -5.79 5.68
N GLU A 21 -0.61 -6.44 6.72
CA GLU A 21 -1.14 -7.71 7.23
C GLU A 21 -1.60 -7.52 8.66
N ARG A 22 -2.91 -7.67 8.86
CA ARG A 22 -3.53 -7.64 10.18
C ARG A 22 -4.39 -8.90 10.31
N LYS A 23 -4.24 -9.60 11.43
CA LYS A 23 -5.00 -10.83 11.73
C LYS A 23 -6.50 -10.48 11.74
N GLY A 24 -7.30 -11.22 10.97
CA GLY A 24 -8.74 -10.96 10.79
C GLY A 24 -9.10 -9.93 9.70
N TRP A 25 -8.12 -9.33 9.01
CA TRP A 25 -8.35 -8.37 7.93
C TRP A 25 -7.76 -8.85 6.60
N PRO A 26 -8.34 -8.48 5.44
CA PRO A 26 -7.79 -8.82 4.14
C PRO A 26 -6.43 -8.14 3.93
N ARG A 27 -5.48 -8.91 3.39
CA ARG A 27 -4.11 -8.48 3.08
C ARG A 27 -4.16 -7.39 2.01
N GLN A 28 -3.54 -6.24 2.27
CA GLN A 28 -3.46 -5.14 1.31
C GLN A 28 -2.03 -4.94 0.82
N TYR A 29 -1.88 -4.66 -0.46
CA TYR A 29 -0.60 -4.44 -1.11
C TYR A 29 -0.69 -3.18 -1.96
N ALA A 30 0.25 -2.26 -1.79
CA ALA A 30 0.37 -1.07 -2.60
C ALA A 30 1.84 -0.78 -2.90
N THR A 31 2.13 -0.18 -4.06
CA THR A 31 3.48 0.16 -4.50
C THR A 31 3.60 1.65 -4.71
N PHE A 32 4.67 2.23 -4.17
CA PHE A 32 4.96 3.66 -4.18
C PHE A 32 6.39 3.90 -4.65
N ASP A 33 6.65 5.05 -5.25
CA ASP A 33 8.01 5.46 -5.62
C ASP A 33 8.79 5.93 -4.38
N THR A 34 8.13 6.60 -3.43
CA THR A 34 8.77 7.16 -2.23
C THR A 34 8.40 6.44 -0.94
N LYS A 35 9.25 6.59 0.10
CA LYS A 35 9.01 6.00 1.42
C LYS A 35 7.87 6.73 2.14
N ALA A 36 7.89 8.06 2.05
CA ALA A 36 6.92 8.91 2.72
C ALA A 36 5.50 8.63 2.25
N GLU A 37 5.29 8.42 0.94
CA GLU A 37 3.98 8.01 0.41
C GLU A 37 3.56 6.63 0.90
N ALA A 38 4.49 5.66 0.92
CA ALA A 38 4.23 4.33 1.43
C ALA A 38 3.84 4.34 2.92
N GLU A 39 4.56 5.14 3.73
CA GLU A 39 4.29 5.31 5.16
C GLU A 39 2.96 6.02 5.39
N GLY A 40 2.68 7.10 4.67
CA GLY A 40 1.40 7.81 4.77
C GLY A 40 0.21 6.92 4.43
N TRP A 41 0.27 6.18 3.32
CA TRP A 41 -0.76 5.21 2.97
C TRP A 41 -0.91 4.11 4.03
N ALA A 42 0.20 3.59 4.54
CA ALA A 42 0.17 2.58 5.59
C ALA A 42 -0.55 3.07 6.84
N THR A 43 -0.23 4.29 7.31
CA THR A 43 -0.89 4.92 8.45
C THR A 43 -2.37 5.15 8.21
N THR A 44 -2.78 5.61 7.02
CA THR A 44 -4.19 5.80 6.66
C THR A 44 -4.95 4.47 6.74
N ILE A 45 -4.44 3.43 6.10
CA ILE A 45 -5.12 2.13 6.04
C ILE A 45 -5.13 1.47 7.44
N GLU A 46 -4.04 1.56 8.20
CA GLU A 46 -4.02 1.04 9.58
C GLU A 46 -5.03 1.78 10.46
N SER A 47 -5.20 3.09 10.28
CA SER A 47 -6.24 3.87 10.95
C SER A 47 -7.64 3.42 10.51
N GLU A 48 -7.90 3.29 9.21
CA GLU A 48 -9.18 2.79 8.70
C GLU A 48 -9.52 1.38 9.24
N MET A 49 -8.53 0.48 9.30
CA MET A 49 -8.69 -0.88 9.84
C MET A 49 -8.89 -0.87 11.36
N LEU A 50 -8.23 0.06 12.07
CA LEU A 50 -8.40 0.20 13.52
C LEU A 50 -9.81 0.70 13.86
N TRP A 51 -10.34 1.61 13.05
CA TRP A 51 -11.66 2.21 13.25
C TRP A 51 -12.80 1.36 12.68
N GLY A 52 -12.49 0.24 12.02
CA GLY A 52 -13.50 -0.67 11.46
C GLY A 52 -14.18 -0.17 10.17
N VAL A 53 -13.76 0.99 9.66
CA VAL A 53 -14.32 1.64 8.46
C VAL A 53 -13.61 1.21 7.17
N PHE A 54 -12.55 0.39 7.28
CA PHE A 54 -11.76 -0.01 6.14
C PHE A 54 -12.57 -0.72 5.07
N VAL A 55 -12.66 -0.09 3.89
CA VAL A 55 -13.25 -0.68 2.70
C VAL A 55 -12.14 -1.32 1.86
N SER A 56 -12.19 -2.65 1.72
CA SER A 56 -11.26 -3.39 0.87
C SER A 56 -11.47 -3.02 -0.59
N ARG A 57 -10.68 -2.07 -1.09
CA ARG A 57 -10.55 -1.74 -2.53
C ARG A 57 -9.77 -2.82 -3.28
N LYS A 58 -10.27 -4.07 -3.22
CA LYS A 58 -9.75 -5.18 -4.01
C LYS A 58 -10.39 -5.11 -5.40
N GLY A 59 -9.82 -4.31 -6.28
CA GLY A 59 -10.42 -4.14 -7.60
C GLY A 59 -9.50 -3.50 -8.62
N ARG A 60 -8.35 -4.14 -8.93
CA ARG A 60 -7.85 -4.41 -10.30
C ARG A 60 -6.41 -4.91 -10.26
N SER A 61 -6.20 -6.01 -10.95
CA SER A 61 -4.90 -6.41 -11.45
C SER A 61 -4.38 -5.30 -12.38
N GLY A 62 -3.23 -4.71 -12.06
CA GLY A 62 -2.57 -3.67 -12.87
C GLY A 62 -2.72 -2.24 -12.35
N TYR A 63 -2.16 -1.93 -11.18
CA TYR A 63 -2.00 -0.53 -10.73
C TYR A 63 -0.53 -0.14 -10.68
N ALA A 64 0.03 0.15 -11.85
CA ALA A 64 1.22 0.98 -11.98
C ALA A 64 0.93 2.48 -11.71
N SER A 65 -0.31 2.84 -11.39
CA SER A 65 -0.73 4.24 -11.24
C SER A 65 -1.87 4.37 -10.23
N GLN A 66 -1.58 4.16 -8.95
CA GLN A 66 -2.34 4.83 -7.88
C GLN A 66 -1.45 5.90 -7.27
N ARG A 67 -1.11 6.88 -8.12
CA ARG A 67 -0.71 8.20 -7.64
C ARG A 67 -1.98 8.86 -7.10
N PRO A 68 -2.09 9.17 -5.80
CA PRO A 68 -2.97 10.25 -5.42
C PRO A 68 -2.38 11.50 -6.08
N HIS A 69 -3.07 12.05 -7.09
CA HIS A 69 -2.82 13.44 -7.44
C HIS A 69 -3.11 14.24 -6.18
N ARG A 70 -2.08 14.99 -5.79
CA ARG A 70 -2.03 15.95 -4.69
C ARG A 70 -3.34 16.72 -4.50
#